data_AF-A0ABD4Z4E9-F1
#
_entry.id   AF-A0ABD4Z4E9-F1
#
_cell.length_a   1.000
_cell.length_b   1.000
_cell.length_c   1.000
_cell.angle_alpha   90.00
_cell.angle_beta   90.00
_cell.angle_gamma   90.00
#
_symmetry.space_group_name_H-M   'P 1'
#
loop_
_entity.id
_entity.type
_entity.pdbx_description
1 polymer ?
#
loop_
_entity_poly.entity_id
_entity_poly.type
_entity_poly.pdbx_seq_one_letter_code
_entity_poly.pdbx_strand_id
1 'polypeptide(L)' 'MSSQKCEKAVVKTIGKVAIIRTERGSKALVGIETLCNLAKKLNLCLENYNCI' A
#
# COMPACT_ATOMS: atom_id res chain seq x y z
N MET A 1 -12.16 -5.51 21.78
CA MET A 1 -11.00 -4.78 21.23
C MET A 1 -10.76 -5.27 19.82
N SER A 2 -11.22 -4.52 18.83
CA SER A 2 -11.12 -4.92 17.42
C SER A 2 -9.69 -4.67 16.94
N SER A 3 -8.87 -5.72 16.91
CA SER A 3 -7.60 -5.70 16.18
C SER A 3 -7.91 -5.41 14.71
N GLN A 4 -7.82 -4.14 14.30
CA GLN A 4 -8.05 -3.75 12.91
C GLN A 4 -6.94 -4.38 12.06
N LYS A 5 -7.23 -5.56 11.50
CA LYS A 5 -6.41 -6.23 10.51
C LYS A 5 -6.31 -5.30 9.30
N CYS A 6 -5.20 -4.58 9.18
CA CYS A 6 -4.85 -3.93 7.92
C CYS A 6 -4.74 -5.00 6.83
N GLU A 7 -5.11 -4.66 5.60
CA GLU A 7 -4.91 -5.55 4.47
C GLU A 7 -3.44 -5.49 4.04
N LYS A 8 -2.76 -6.64 4.00
CA LYS A 8 -1.37 -6.69 3.58
C LYS A 8 -1.23 -6.35 2.11
N ALA A 9 -0.20 -5.59 1.78
CA ALA A 9 0.10 -5.21 0.42
C ALA A 9 1.60 -5.13 0.19
N VAL A 10 1.99 -5.46 -1.05
CA VAL A 10 3.35 -5.37 -1.55
C VAL A 10 3.41 -4.25 -2.57
N VAL A 11 4.45 -3.44 -2.50
CA VAL A 11 4.68 -2.31 -3.40
C VAL A 11 5.82 -2.63 -4.36
N LYS A 12 5.61 -2.38 -5.65
CA LYS A 12 6.67 -2.38 -6.65
C LYS A 12 6.81 -0.97 -7.22
N THR A 13 7.95 -0.34 -7.03
CA THR A 13 8.24 0.98 -7.58
C THR A 13 8.82 0.88 -9.00
N ILE A 14 8.33 1.72 -9.90
CA ILE A 14 8.82 1.87 -11.27
C ILE A 14 8.84 3.37 -11.58
N GLY A 15 10.02 3.97 -11.59
CA GLY A 15 10.18 5.42 -11.74
C GLY A 15 9.48 6.18 -10.60
N LYS A 16 8.54 7.08 -10.95
CA LYS A 16 7.75 7.89 -10.00
C LYS A 16 6.44 7.23 -9.54
N VAL A 17 6.20 5.99 -9.97
CA VAL A 17 4.95 5.26 -9.75
C VAL A 17 5.21 4.04 -8.86
N ALA A 18 4.24 3.73 -8.01
CA ALA A 18 4.17 2.56 -7.17
C ALA A 18 2.97 1.69 -7.58
N ILE A 19 3.23 0.41 -7.83
CA ILE A 19 2.21 -0.60 -8.04
C ILE A 19 1.99 -1.31 -6.71
N ILE A 20 0.80 -1.16 -6.15
CA ILE A 20 0.38 -1.86 -4.94
C ILE A 20 -0.34 -3.13 -5.36
N ARG A 21 0.03 -4.26 -4.76
CA ARG A 21 -0.70 -5.52 -4.86
C ARG A 21 -1.11 -5.98 -3.47
N THR A 22 -2.41 -6.07 -3.22
CA THR A 22 -2.91 -6.55 -1.94
C THR A 22 -2.95 -8.07 -1.89
N GLU A 23 -3.01 -8.62 -0.69
CA GLU A 23 -3.12 -10.07 -0.46
C GLU A 23 -4.38 -10.67 -1.11
N ARG A 24 -5.48 -9.90 -1.20
CA ARG A 24 -6.72 -10.33 -1.86
C ARG A 24 -6.66 -10.29 -3.39
N GLY A 25 -5.53 -9.90 -3.97
CA GLY A 25 -5.30 -9.85 -5.41
C GLY A 25 -5.65 -8.52 -6.08
N SER A 26 -6.12 -7.53 -5.33
CA SER A 26 -6.36 -6.18 -5.83
C SER A 26 -5.04 -5.54 -6.26
N LYS A 27 -5.09 -4.73 -7.32
CA LYS A 27 -3.94 -3.99 -7.82
C LYS A 27 -4.30 -2.51 -7.99
N ALA A 28 -3.41 -1.64 -7.56
CA ALA A 28 -3.53 -0.21 -7.75
C ALA A 28 -2.19 0.36 -8.25
N LEU A 29 -2.27 1.41 -9.07
CA LEU A 29 -1.12 2.11 -9.60
C LEU A 29 -1.22 3.56 -9.15
N VAL A 30 -0.27 4.01 -8.34
CA VAL A 30 -0.33 5.32 -7.67
C VAL A 30 1.01 6.03 -7.74
N GLY A 31 1.00 7.35 -7.64
CA GLY A 31 2.23 8.12 -7.50
C GLY A 31 2.90 7.84 -6.15
N ILE A 32 4.23 7.72 -6.13
CA ILE A 32 4.99 7.46 -4.89
C ILE A 32 4.69 8.52 -3.81
N GLU A 33 4.54 9.79 -4.21
CA GLU A 33 4.19 10.90 -3.32
C GLU A 33 2.83 10.74 -2.62
N THR A 34 1.90 9.99 -3.23
CA THR A 34 0.55 9.75 -2.70
C THR A 34 0.39 8.39 -2.03
N LEU A 35 1.35 7.47 -2.23
CA LEU A 35 1.30 6.07 -1.81
C LEU A 35 0.96 5.92 -0.32
N CYS A 36 1.66 6.67 0.54
CA CYS A 36 1.49 6.55 1.98
C CYS A 36 0.16 7.10 2.49
N ASN A 37 -0.28 8.22 1.93
CA ASN A 37 -1.60 8.78 2.25
C ASN A 37 -2.71 7.83 1.80
N LEU A 38 -2.57 7.21 0.64
CA LEU A 38 -3.50 6.22 0.15
C LEU A 38 -3.51 4.96 1.04
N ALA A 39 -2.34 4.43 1.38
CA ALA A 39 -2.21 3.25 2.23
C ALA A 39 -2.89 3.45 3.59
N LYS A 40 -2.70 4.62 4.23
CA LYS A 40 -3.40 4.97 5.49
C LYS A 40 -4.92 5.04 5.30
N LYS A 41 -5.40 5.70 4.24
CA LYS A 41 -6.84 5.81 3.94
C LYS A 41 -7.50 4.46 3.67
N LEU A 42 -6.79 3.55 3.01
CA LEU A 42 -7.26 2.22 2.65
C LEU A 42 -6.92 1.16 3.71
N ASN A 43 -6.34 1.57 4.85
CA ASN A 43 -5.89 0.67 5.91
C ASN A 43 -5.00 -0.49 5.40
N LEU A 44 -4.03 -0.16 4.56
CA LEU A 44 -3.06 -1.11 3.99
C LEU A 44 -1.80 -1.19 4.84
N CYS A 45 -1.32 -2.41 5.07
CA CYS A 45 0.01 -2.67 5.61
C CYS A 45 0.98 -2.97 4.48
N LEU A 46 1.87 -2.01 4.19
CA LEU A 46 2.88 -2.14 3.16
C LEU A 46 4.06 -2.96 3.71
N GLU A 47 4.14 -4.24 3.35
CA GLU A 47 5.11 -5.19 3.95
C GLU A 47 6.56 -4.86 3.57
N ASN A 48 6.77 -4.29 2.37
CA ASN A 48 8.10 -4.04 1.80
C ASN A 48 8.36 -2.55 1.50
N TYR A 49 7.53 -1.65 2.03
CA TYR A 49 7.67 -0.22 1.81
C TYR A 49 7.33 0.54 3.07
N ASN A 50 8.30 1.28 3.62
CA ASN A 50 8.08 2.07 4.81
C ASN A 50 7.68 3.50 4.44
N CYS A 51 6.60 3.97 5.04
CA CYS A 51 6.15 5.35 4.91
C CYS A 51 6.90 6.21 5.93
N ILE A 52 8.02 6.78 5.48
CA ILE A 52 8.85 7.72 6.25
C ILE A 52 8.15 9.08 6.36
#